data_AF-A0A800G4L1-F1
#
_entry.id   AF-A0A800G4L1-F1
#
_cell.length_a   1.000
_cell.length_b   1.000
_cell.length_c   1.000
_cell.angle_alpha   90.00
_cell.angle_beta   90.00
_cell.angle_gamma   90.00
#
_symmetry.space_group_name_H-M   'P 1'
#
loop_
_entity.id
_entity.type
_entity.pdbx_description
1 polymer ?
#
loop_
_entity_poly.entity_id
_entity_poly.type
_entity_poly.pdbx_seq_one_letter_code
_entity_poly.pdbx_strand_id
1 'polypeptide(L)'
;MNRISKKLTLSTLALVVLVASSSARDGDGDGGGALSADWKATAKSYKLKHSAHERWGFVLPAERWHNADKAIELPGGITFETEISGTNKLEIDANADGDCEVTVRGTGFVTLRSKNAEGELVKYSVRLRNTGAKRFEWTTGSSMKGNVAGQTLHVFDQDGNGKYSDWGIDAVVIGSNKSASLLSRVVLIGGKLYHFDVTEDGAEVRVAPFNGETGILNAVGDFESKGKLTSAVFQDGDTSFCVANFRKGVAVPVGTYRFVSGRVEKGSASASIRSGSMQKFAVFAGGETTVEWGADVTGEFSFQQKDDKVTVQSNFKFFGSAGEEYYDFQPRGKGPKIIIADAERGREIKEARFPES
;
A
#
# COMPACT_ATOMS: atom_id res chain seq x y z
N MET A 1 -42.82 9.17 34.96
CA MET A 1 -41.62 9.76 35.59
C MET A 1 -40.82 8.65 36.24
N ASN A 2 -39.49 8.81 36.30
CA ASN A 2 -38.42 7.90 36.75
C ASN A 2 -37.83 6.94 35.69
N ARG A 3 -36.93 7.50 34.87
CA ARG A 3 -35.84 6.78 34.20
C ARG A 3 -34.70 6.58 35.21
N ILE A 4 -34.37 5.33 35.51
CA ILE A 4 -33.13 4.98 36.24
C ILE A 4 -32.05 4.74 35.17
N SER A 5 -31.18 5.72 35.02
CA SER A 5 -29.93 5.60 34.27
C SER A 5 -28.91 4.88 35.15
N LYS A 6 -28.54 3.64 34.78
CA LYS A 6 -27.35 2.96 35.33
C LYS A 6 -26.13 3.44 34.53
N LYS A 7 -25.40 4.41 35.08
CA LYS A 7 -24.02 4.70 34.67
C LYS A 7 -23.12 3.58 35.21
N LEU A 8 -22.44 2.87 34.31
CA LEU A 8 -21.27 2.07 34.68
C LEU A 8 -20.08 3.01 34.81
N THR A 9 -19.56 3.15 36.03
CA THR A 9 -18.29 3.80 36.34
C THR A 9 -17.15 2.81 36.08
N LEU A 10 -16.29 3.10 35.10
CA LEU A 10 -14.99 2.44 34.98
C LEU A 10 -13.94 3.28 35.72
N SER A 11 -13.19 2.62 36.61
CA SER A 11 -12.20 3.24 37.49
C SER A 11 -11.03 3.83 36.70
N THR A 12 -10.66 5.05 37.07
CA THR A 12 -9.47 5.76 36.64
C THR A 12 -8.23 5.04 37.17
N LEU A 13 -7.46 4.38 36.29
CA LEU A 13 -6.08 4.02 36.58
C LEU A 13 -5.19 5.15 36.02
N ALA A 14 -4.57 5.90 36.93
CA ALA A 14 -3.64 6.96 36.59
C ALA A 14 -2.36 6.36 36.00
N LEU A 15 -2.17 6.50 34.69
CA LEU A 15 -0.87 6.26 34.05
C LEU A 15 -0.08 7.56 34.07
N VAL A 16 0.98 7.59 34.88
CA VAL A 16 1.96 8.68 34.91
C VAL A 16 2.76 8.63 33.61
N VAL A 17 2.46 9.53 32.67
CA VAL A 17 3.30 9.78 31.49
C VAL A 17 4.40 10.75 31.89
N LEU A 18 5.62 10.23 31.99
CA LEU A 18 6.82 11.06 32.13
C LEU A 18 7.11 11.70 30.75
N VAL A 19 6.69 12.94 30.56
CA VAL A 19 7.04 13.73 29.38
C VAL A 19 8.49 14.21 29.55
N ALA A 20 9.43 13.55 28.87
CA ALA A 20 10.75 14.13 28.63
C ALA A 20 10.61 15.16 27.51
N SER A 21 10.61 16.43 27.87
CA SER A 21 10.68 17.57 26.96
C SER A 21 12.10 17.69 26.39
N SER A 22 12.31 17.30 25.15
CA SER A 22 13.44 17.81 24.36
C SER A 22 12.92 18.93 23.46
N SER A 23 13.28 20.14 23.84
CA SER A 23 13.02 21.42 23.18
C SER A 23 13.34 21.39 21.69
N ALA A 24 12.39 21.88 20.90
CA ALA A 24 12.58 22.30 19.52
C ALA A 24 13.75 23.30 19.40
N ARG A 25 14.59 23.08 18.39
CA ARG A 25 15.35 24.14 17.73
C ARG A 25 14.96 24.10 16.27
N ASP A 26 14.32 25.19 15.85
CA ASP A 26 14.08 25.54 14.46
C ASP A 26 15.43 25.65 13.73
N GLY A 27 15.48 25.04 12.55
CA GLY A 27 16.62 25.08 11.65
C GLY A 27 16.21 24.47 10.32
N ASP A 28 15.78 25.33 9.39
CA ASP A 28 15.79 25.03 7.97
C ASP A 28 17.20 24.55 7.58
N GLY A 29 17.32 23.27 7.29
CA GLY A 29 18.59 22.64 7.01
C GLY A 29 18.35 21.23 6.49
N ASP A 30 18.48 21.11 5.17
CA ASP A 30 18.79 19.90 4.40
C ASP A 30 19.18 18.69 5.28
N GLY A 31 18.16 17.94 5.70
CA GLY A 31 18.27 16.81 6.62
C GLY A 31 18.69 15.52 5.92
N GLY A 32 19.65 15.61 4.99
CA GLY A 32 20.41 14.48 4.48
C GLY A 32 21.30 13.93 5.59
N GLY A 33 20.71 13.16 6.51
CA GLY A 33 21.43 12.46 7.56
C GLY A 33 22.56 11.64 6.94
N ALA A 34 23.79 11.99 7.31
CA ALA A 34 25.02 11.35 6.87
C ALA A 34 25.09 9.89 7.34
N LEU A 35 24.42 9.00 6.60
CA LEU A 35 24.63 7.57 6.62
C LEU A 35 25.28 7.16 5.29
N SER A 36 26.61 7.31 5.27
CA SER A 36 27.57 6.69 4.35
C SER A 36 27.34 6.89 2.84
N ALA A 37 27.96 7.93 2.26
CA ALA A 37 28.23 7.96 0.81
C ALA A 37 29.26 6.89 0.38
N ASP A 38 29.90 6.22 1.34
CA ASP A 38 31.04 5.31 1.13
C ASP A 38 30.64 3.94 0.53
N TRP A 39 29.43 3.44 0.83
CA TRP A 39 29.02 2.14 0.29
C TRP A 39 28.89 2.15 -1.24
N LYS A 40 28.61 3.32 -1.86
CA LYS A 40 28.48 3.44 -3.32
C LYS A 40 29.78 3.09 -4.04
N ALA A 41 30.95 3.29 -3.41
CA ALA A 41 32.24 2.93 -3.98
C ALA A 41 32.45 1.41 -4.13
N THR A 42 31.78 0.61 -3.28
CA THR A 42 31.85 -0.86 -3.30
C THR A 42 30.58 -1.51 -3.86
N ALA A 43 29.62 -0.70 -4.30
CA ALA A 43 28.34 -1.17 -4.79
C ALA A 43 28.49 -1.91 -6.13
N LYS A 44 27.76 -3.01 -6.25
CA LYS A 44 27.60 -3.71 -7.53
C LYS A 44 26.41 -3.12 -8.27
N SER A 45 26.63 -2.80 -9.55
CA SER A 45 25.61 -2.27 -10.45
C SER A 45 24.94 -3.41 -11.24
N TYR A 46 23.63 -3.28 -11.45
CA TYR A 46 22.81 -4.24 -12.19
C TYR A 46 21.87 -3.48 -13.12
N LYS A 47 21.79 -3.92 -14.37
CA LYS A 47 20.85 -3.34 -15.35
C LYS A 47 19.47 -3.96 -15.21
N LEU A 48 18.46 -3.10 -15.24
CA LEU A 48 17.06 -3.47 -15.34
C LEU A 48 16.54 -3.18 -16.76
N LYS A 49 15.40 -3.77 -17.11
CA LYS A 49 14.71 -3.54 -18.38
C LYS A 49 13.23 -3.36 -18.12
N HIS A 50 12.59 -2.51 -18.92
CA HIS A 50 11.14 -2.38 -18.92
C HIS A 50 10.47 -3.74 -19.14
N SER A 51 9.51 -4.07 -18.27
CA SER A 51 8.72 -5.28 -18.30
C SER A 51 7.24 -4.92 -18.19
N ALA A 52 6.49 -5.22 -19.24
CA ALA A 52 5.04 -5.08 -19.31
C ALA A 52 4.34 -6.24 -18.57
N HIS A 53 3.28 -5.96 -17.81
CA HIS A 53 2.53 -6.98 -17.05
C HIS A 53 1.05 -7.00 -17.44
N GLU A 54 0.74 -7.60 -18.59
CA GLU A 54 -0.63 -7.73 -19.09
C GLU A 54 -1.55 -8.47 -18.09
N ARG A 55 -1.00 -9.50 -17.42
CA ARG A 55 -1.65 -10.15 -16.28
C ARG A 55 -1.05 -9.59 -15.00
N TRP A 56 -1.83 -8.76 -14.31
CA TRP A 56 -1.40 -8.19 -13.05
C TRP A 56 -1.50 -9.21 -11.92
N GLY A 57 -0.36 -9.50 -11.31
CA GLY A 57 -0.28 -10.43 -10.18
C GLY A 57 0.38 -9.85 -8.95
N PHE A 58 0.66 -8.54 -8.93
CA PHE A 58 1.36 -7.87 -7.82
C PHE A 58 0.38 -7.20 -6.87
N VAL A 59 0.77 -7.10 -5.60
CA VAL A 59 0.07 -6.30 -4.58
C VAL A 59 0.98 -5.14 -4.23
N LEU A 60 0.62 -3.93 -4.68
CA LEU A 60 1.40 -2.73 -4.41
C LEU A 60 0.91 -2.02 -3.13
N PRO A 61 1.82 -1.46 -2.31
CA PRO A 61 1.45 -0.73 -1.10
C PRO A 61 0.90 0.66 -1.39
N ALA A 62 -0.30 0.97 -0.89
CA ALA A 62 -0.93 2.27 -1.12
C ALA A 62 -1.02 2.65 -2.62
N GLU A 63 -1.38 1.66 -3.45
CA GLU A 63 -1.53 1.79 -4.90
C GLU A 63 -2.35 3.03 -5.27
N ARG A 64 -1.78 3.89 -6.12
CA ARG A 64 -2.42 5.10 -6.61
C ARG A 64 -3.03 4.88 -7.98
N TRP A 65 -4.21 5.44 -8.15
CA TRP A 65 -4.95 5.44 -9.40
C TRP A 65 -5.18 6.90 -9.80
N HIS A 66 -4.90 7.19 -11.06
CA HIS A 66 -4.92 8.51 -11.67
C HIS A 66 -6.11 8.61 -12.59
N ASN A 67 -6.69 9.80 -12.74
CA ASN A 67 -7.79 10.01 -13.68
C ASN A 67 -7.31 9.78 -15.12
N ALA A 68 -8.12 9.11 -15.94
CA ALA A 68 -7.85 8.82 -17.34
C ALA A 68 -8.96 9.35 -18.26
N ASP A 69 -9.75 10.34 -17.82
CA ASP A 69 -10.96 10.80 -18.53
C ASP A 69 -10.64 11.74 -19.70
N LYS A 70 -9.45 12.36 -19.69
CA LYS A 70 -9.02 13.34 -20.71
C LYS A 70 -7.67 13.00 -21.33
N ALA A 71 -6.73 12.56 -20.51
CA ALA A 71 -5.43 12.14 -20.97
C ALA A 71 -4.77 11.22 -19.94
N ILE A 72 -3.76 10.51 -20.40
CA ILE A 72 -2.75 9.88 -19.56
C ILE A 72 -1.47 10.71 -19.73
N GLU A 73 -1.06 11.37 -18.66
CA GLU A 73 0.15 12.19 -18.64
C GLU A 73 1.30 11.35 -18.10
N LEU A 74 2.32 11.16 -18.93
CA LEU A 74 3.59 10.56 -18.57
C LEU A 74 4.67 11.65 -18.46
N PRO A 75 5.84 11.30 -17.90
CA PRO A 75 6.90 12.28 -17.67
C PRO A 75 7.54 12.78 -18.95
N GLY A 76 8.23 13.92 -18.85
CA GLY A 76 8.75 14.63 -20.01
C GLY A 76 7.68 15.42 -20.78
N GLY A 77 6.47 15.55 -20.21
CA GLY A 77 5.34 16.23 -20.85
C GLY A 77 4.68 15.41 -21.96
N ILE A 78 4.87 14.09 -21.96
CA ILE A 78 4.27 13.21 -22.95
C ILE A 78 2.83 12.94 -22.52
N THR A 79 1.90 13.43 -23.34
CA THR A 79 0.46 13.27 -23.10
C THR A 79 -0.11 12.31 -24.13
N PHE A 80 -0.88 11.33 -23.65
CA PHE A 80 -1.65 10.41 -24.47
C PHE A 80 -3.12 10.80 -24.35
N GLU A 81 -3.70 11.33 -25.41
CA GLU A 81 -5.09 11.78 -25.38
C GLU A 81 -6.05 10.60 -25.17
N THR A 82 -7.14 10.86 -24.45
CA THR A 82 -8.18 9.86 -24.23
C THR A 82 -9.55 10.45 -24.48
N GLU A 83 -10.43 9.67 -25.12
CA GLU A 83 -11.82 10.02 -25.32
C GLU A 83 -12.74 8.96 -24.71
N ILE A 84 -13.72 9.40 -23.90
CA ILE A 84 -14.76 8.51 -23.40
C ILE A 84 -15.95 8.52 -24.37
N SER A 85 -16.12 7.41 -25.10
CA SER A 85 -17.33 7.18 -25.89
C SER A 85 -18.35 6.32 -25.11
N GLY A 86 -19.60 6.77 -25.03
CA GLY A 86 -20.66 6.06 -24.29
C GLY A 86 -20.49 6.13 -22.76
N THR A 87 -20.77 5.03 -22.05
CA THR A 87 -20.73 4.98 -20.56
C THR A 87 -19.54 4.19 -20.00
N ASN A 88 -18.99 3.26 -20.78
CA ASN A 88 -18.01 2.28 -20.30
C ASN A 88 -16.91 1.94 -21.33
N LYS A 89 -16.65 2.83 -22.30
CA LYS A 89 -15.62 2.67 -23.32
C LYS A 89 -14.68 3.87 -23.26
N LEU A 90 -13.38 3.60 -23.26
CA LEU A 90 -12.30 4.56 -23.33
C LEU A 90 -11.52 4.32 -24.63
N GLU A 91 -11.33 5.36 -25.41
CA GLU A 91 -10.46 5.42 -26.58
C GLU A 91 -9.19 6.17 -26.20
N ILE A 92 -8.05 5.69 -26.65
CA ILE A 92 -6.74 6.17 -26.23
C ILE A 92 -5.87 6.29 -27.47
N ASP A 93 -5.26 7.46 -27.65
CA ASP A 93 -4.11 7.66 -28.53
C ASP A 93 -2.90 7.05 -27.81
N ALA A 94 -2.58 5.80 -28.13
CA ALA A 94 -1.53 5.05 -27.43
C ALA A 94 -0.13 5.35 -27.95
N ASN A 95 -0.01 6.09 -29.05
CA ASN A 95 1.25 6.36 -29.72
C ASN A 95 1.63 7.86 -29.76
N ALA A 96 0.75 8.72 -29.24
CA ALA A 96 0.86 10.17 -29.21
C ALA A 96 0.91 10.83 -30.60
N ASP A 97 0.16 10.31 -31.58
CA ASP A 97 0.02 10.89 -32.93
C ASP A 97 -1.24 11.74 -33.13
N GLY A 98 -2.11 11.83 -32.12
CA GLY A 98 -3.36 12.57 -32.14
C GLY A 98 -4.58 11.75 -32.57
N ASP A 99 -4.42 10.47 -32.95
CA ASP A 99 -5.52 9.59 -33.34
C ASP A 99 -5.72 8.48 -32.28
N CYS A 100 -6.91 8.42 -31.68
CA CYS A 100 -7.23 7.35 -30.74
C CYS A 100 -7.41 5.99 -31.45
N GLU A 101 -6.46 5.07 -31.30
CA GLU A 101 -6.46 3.76 -31.96
C GLU A 101 -6.72 2.58 -31.01
N VAL A 102 -6.56 2.78 -29.70
CA VAL A 102 -6.78 1.73 -28.69
C VAL A 102 -8.12 1.92 -27.98
N THR A 103 -8.94 0.87 -27.93
CA THR A 103 -10.21 0.86 -27.19
C THR A 103 -10.15 -0.07 -25.98
N VAL A 104 -10.56 0.44 -24.81
CA VAL A 104 -10.72 -0.33 -23.56
C VAL A 104 -12.18 -0.28 -23.10
N ARG A 105 -12.72 -1.43 -22.66
CA ARG A 105 -14.07 -1.56 -22.10
C ARG A 105 -14.01 -2.11 -20.67
N GLY A 106 -14.44 -1.33 -19.69
CA GLY A 106 -14.37 -1.73 -18.29
C GLY A 106 -12.94 -1.71 -17.74
N THR A 107 -12.25 -2.85 -17.73
CA THR A 107 -10.84 -2.97 -17.29
C THR A 107 -9.95 -3.32 -18.47
N GLY A 108 -8.73 -2.77 -18.50
CA GLY A 108 -7.81 -3.04 -19.60
C GLY A 108 -6.35 -2.85 -19.26
N PHE A 109 -5.53 -3.13 -20.26
CA PHE A 109 -4.08 -3.00 -20.23
C PHE A 109 -3.63 -2.41 -21.56
N VAL A 110 -2.81 -1.37 -21.53
CA VAL A 110 -2.33 -0.67 -22.73
C VAL A 110 -0.85 -0.37 -22.57
N THR A 111 -0.09 -0.50 -23.65
CA THR A 111 1.31 -0.05 -23.69
C THR A 111 1.37 1.22 -24.51
N LEU A 112 1.64 2.32 -23.82
CA LEU A 112 1.86 3.65 -24.37
C LEU A 112 3.27 3.72 -24.94
N ARG A 113 3.40 4.39 -26.09
CA ARG A 113 4.66 4.50 -26.82
C ARG A 113 4.80 5.91 -27.33
N SER A 114 5.91 6.57 -27.04
CA SER A 114 6.20 7.88 -27.65
C SER A 114 7.70 8.07 -27.77
N LYS A 115 8.13 9.12 -28.45
CA LYS A 115 9.54 9.52 -28.48
C LYS A 115 9.77 10.60 -27.44
N ASN A 116 10.85 10.50 -26.67
CA ASN A 116 11.30 11.60 -25.81
C ASN A 116 11.87 12.75 -26.64
N ALA A 117 12.32 13.82 -25.97
CA ALA A 117 12.93 14.99 -26.61
C ALA A 117 14.18 14.63 -27.44
N GLU A 118 14.87 13.55 -27.07
CA GLU A 118 16.05 13.01 -27.74
C GLU A 118 15.71 12.07 -28.92
N GLY A 119 14.42 11.81 -29.17
CA GLY A 119 13.94 10.94 -30.25
C GLY A 119 13.97 9.45 -29.94
N GLU A 120 14.31 9.06 -28.71
CA GLU A 120 14.34 7.67 -28.24
C GLU A 120 12.92 7.18 -27.91
N LEU A 121 12.64 5.93 -28.24
CA LEU A 121 11.34 5.32 -27.99
C LEU A 121 11.18 5.01 -26.49
N VAL A 122 10.28 5.73 -25.84
CA VAL A 122 9.80 5.47 -24.50
C VAL A 122 8.62 4.50 -24.57
N LYS A 123 8.61 3.50 -23.68
CA LYS A 123 7.50 2.57 -23.49
C LYS A 123 7.06 2.61 -22.04
N TYR A 124 5.75 2.68 -21.84
CA TYR A 124 5.17 2.62 -20.51
C TYR A 124 3.85 1.86 -20.60
N SER A 125 3.69 0.81 -19.79
CA SER A 125 2.41 0.10 -19.75
C SER A 125 1.56 0.57 -18.59
N VAL A 126 0.25 0.72 -18.84
CA VAL A 126 -0.76 1.13 -17.87
C VAL A 126 -1.83 0.05 -17.69
N ARG A 127 -2.39 -0.02 -16.49
CA ARG A 127 -3.65 -0.73 -16.20
C ARG A 127 -4.76 0.28 -16.09
N LEU A 128 -5.93 -0.08 -16.59
CA LEU A 128 -7.11 0.79 -16.65
C LEU A 128 -8.28 0.12 -15.95
N ARG A 129 -9.09 0.93 -15.27
CA ARG A 129 -10.37 0.49 -14.69
C ARG A 129 -11.46 1.54 -14.88
N ASN A 130 -12.67 1.08 -15.12
CA ASN A 130 -13.86 1.91 -15.06
C ASN A 130 -14.36 1.98 -13.62
N THR A 131 -14.51 3.19 -13.07
CA THR A 131 -15.02 3.41 -11.71
C THR A 131 -16.43 3.99 -11.68
N GLY A 132 -17.07 4.15 -12.84
CA GLY A 132 -18.42 4.66 -12.97
C GLY A 132 -18.75 5.11 -14.39
N ALA A 133 -19.96 5.64 -14.54
CA ALA A 133 -20.41 6.20 -15.81
C ALA A 133 -19.46 7.32 -16.24
N LYS A 134 -18.78 7.11 -17.37
CA LYS A 134 -17.78 8.03 -17.92
C LYS A 134 -16.64 8.37 -16.94
N ARG A 135 -16.20 7.39 -16.17
CA ARG A 135 -15.03 7.53 -15.29
C ARG A 135 -14.08 6.37 -15.50
N PHE A 136 -12.87 6.70 -15.92
CA PHE A 136 -11.76 5.77 -16.01
C PHE A 136 -10.59 6.27 -15.17
N GLU A 137 -9.89 5.30 -14.60
CA GLU A 137 -8.65 5.54 -13.90
C GLU A 137 -7.56 4.63 -14.45
N TRP A 138 -6.32 5.11 -14.39
CA TRP A 138 -5.13 4.37 -14.76
C TRP A 138 -4.15 4.26 -13.60
N THR A 139 -3.28 3.26 -13.67
CA THR A 139 -2.13 3.10 -12.78
C THR A 139 -1.03 2.35 -13.54
N THR A 140 0.16 2.23 -12.96
CA THR A 140 1.27 1.51 -13.59
C THR A 140 0.89 0.06 -13.90
N GLY A 141 1.19 -0.37 -15.12
CA GLY A 141 1.09 -1.73 -15.64
C GLY A 141 2.45 -2.32 -16.02
N SER A 142 3.54 -1.62 -15.72
CA SER A 142 4.90 -2.04 -16.04
C SER A 142 5.81 -1.94 -14.83
N SER A 143 7.02 -2.48 -14.95
CA SER A 143 8.08 -2.35 -13.95
C SER A 143 9.43 -2.35 -14.64
N MET A 144 10.44 -1.77 -14.00
CA MET A 144 11.83 -2.06 -14.33
C MET A 144 12.26 -3.36 -13.66
N LYS A 145 12.62 -4.36 -14.47
CA LYS A 145 12.87 -5.75 -14.03
C LYS A 145 14.30 -6.19 -14.32
N GLY A 146 14.91 -6.92 -13.38
CA GLY A 146 16.24 -7.52 -13.57
C GLY A 146 16.56 -8.62 -12.56
N ASN A 147 17.75 -9.22 -12.68
CA ASN A 147 18.30 -10.12 -11.66
C ASN A 147 19.37 -9.35 -10.86
N VAL A 148 19.17 -9.23 -9.55
CA VAL A 148 20.00 -8.44 -8.65
C VAL A 148 20.44 -9.34 -7.51
N ALA A 149 21.75 -9.58 -7.41
CA ALA A 149 22.35 -10.50 -6.44
C ALA A 149 21.62 -11.87 -6.34
N GLY A 150 21.24 -12.44 -7.51
CA GLY A 150 20.62 -13.75 -7.60
C GLY A 150 19.10 -13.78 -7.39
N GLN A 151 18.45 -12.64 -7.12
CA GLN A 151 17.01 -12.53 -6.98
C GLN A 151 16.38 -11.74 -8.13
N THR A 152 15.16 -12.10 -8.53
CA THR A 152 14.39 -11.26 -9.45
C THR A 152 13.97 -9.99 -8.71
N LEU A 153 14.17 -8.84 -9.33
CA LEU A 153 13.76 -7.55 -8.80
C LEU A 153 12.83 -6.85 -9.78
N HIS A 154 11.81 -6.19 -9.26
CA HIS A 154 10.92 -5.27 -9.98
C HIS A 154 10.86 -3.94 -9.24
N VAL A 155 11.05 -2.83 -9.94
CA VAL A 155 10.77 -1.46 -9.44
C VAL A 155 9.57 -0.91 -10.20
N PHE A 156 8.62 -0.34 -9.50
CA PHE A 156 7.38 0.21 -10.04
C PHE A 156 7.33 1.70 -9.71
N ASP A 157 7.17 2.52 -10.75
CA ASP A 157 6.73 3.90 -10.66
C ASP A 157 5.26 3.89 -10.20
N GLN A 158 5.02 4.12 -8.91
CA GLN A 158 3.70 3.93 -8.31
C GLN A 158 2.83 5.19 -8.38
N ASP A 159 3.44 6.36 -8.39
CA ASP A 159 2.73 7.63 -8.49
C ASP A 159 2.61 8.15 -9.93
N GLY A 160 3.10 7.37 -10.91
CA GLY A 160 2.91 7.63 -12.33
C GLY A 160 3.76 8.80 -12.84
N ASN A 161 4.74 9.26 -12.05
CA ASN A 161 5.60 10.38 -12.42
C ASN A 161 6.83 9.93 -13.22
N GLY A 162 6.90 8.63 -13.55
CA GLY A 162 7.93 7.87 -14.28
C GLY A 162 9.37 8.14 -13.92
N LYS A 163 9.59 8.66 -12.72
CA LYS A 163 10.79 8.38 -11.95
C LYS A 163 10.57 7.06 -11.23
N TYR A 164 11.63 6.28 -11.10
CA TYR A 164 11.64 5.01 -10.37
C TYR A 164 12.48 5.12 -9.09
N SER A 165 12.74 6.35 -8.65
CA SER A 165 13.65 6.69 -7.55
C SER A 165 12.96 7.46 -6.43
N ASP A 166 11.63 7.46 -6.36
CA ASP A 166 10.89 8.16 -5.32
C ASP A 166 10.74 7.29 -4.06
N TRP A 167 11.73 7.45 -3.18
CA TRP A 167 11.85 6.72 -1.93
C TRP A 167 10.61 6.87 -1.05
N GLY A 168 10.08 5.75 -0.58
CA GLY A 168 8.88 5.73 0.24
C GLY A 168 7.57 6.03 -0.53
N ILE A 169 7.62 6.16 -1.85
CA ILE A 169 6.45 6.40 -2.72
C ILE A 169 6.33 5.30 -3.77
N ASP A 170 7.39 5.06 -4.53
CA ASP A 170 7.48 3.96 -5.50
C ASP A 170 7.42 2.61 -4.81
N ALA A 171 7.35 1.52 -5.60
CA ALA A 171 7.29 0.18 -5.04
C ALA A 171 8.41 -0.73 -5.55
N VAL A 172 8.82 -1.68 -4.72
CA VAL A 172 9.82 -2.69 -5.07
C VAL A 172 9.37 -4.09 -4.66
N VAL A 173 9.59 -5.04 -5.56
CA VAL A 173 9.41 -6.48 -5.31
C VAL A 173 10.73 -7.19 -5.51
N ILE A 174 11.12 -8.02 -4.54
CA ILE A 174 12.35 -8.80 -4.58
C ILE A 174 12.04 -10.27 -4.34
N GLY A 175 12.59 -11.14 -5.19
CA GLY A 175 12.41 -12.58 -5.13
C GLY A 175 11.15 -13.05 -5.87
N SER A 176 10.54 -14.11 -5.35
CA SER A 176 9.35 -14.76 -5.93
C SER A 176 8.02 -14.23 -5.37
N ASN A 177 8.05 -13.48 -4.27
CA ASN A 177 6.87 -12.87 -3.69
C ASN A 177 6.27 -11.85 -4.66
N LYS A 178 4.95 -11.68 -4.61
CA LYS A 178 4.23 -10.70 -5.43
C LYS A 178 3.74 -9.48 -4.65
N SER A 179 3.87 -9.48 -3.33
CA SER A 179 3.62 -8.30 -2.50
C SER A 179 4.85 -7.41 -2.46
N ALA A 180 4.68 -6.16 -2.86
CA ALA A 180 5.73 -5.15 -2.87
C ALA A 180 5.86 -4.45 -1.51
N SER A 181 7.05 -3.95 -1.22
CA SER A 181 7.24 -2.87 -0.24
C SER A 181 7.28 -1.52 -0.97
N LEU A 182 7.24 -0.42 -0.23
CA LEU A 182 7.62 0.86 -0.83
C LEU A 182 9.12 0.78 -1.19
N LEU A 183 9.51 1.56 -2.19
CA LEU A 183 10.89 1.71 -2.63
C LEU A 183 11.71 2.21 -1.45
N SER A 184 12.83 1.54 -1.22
CA SER A 184 13.59 1.71 0.01
C SER A 184 15.09 1.78 -0.22
N ARG A 185 15.76 2.67 0.53
CA ARG A 185 17.23 2.78 0.56
C ARG A 185 17.93 1.55 1.14
N VAL A 186 17.20 0.70 1.86
CA VAL A 186 17.68 -0.58 2.35
C VAL A 186 16.68 -1.66 2.00
N VAL A 187 17.14 -2.70 1.32
CA VAL A 187 16.27 -3.79 0.85
C VAL A 187 16.77 -5.15 1.34
N LEU A 188 15.85 -6.11 1.43
CA LEU A 188 16.18 -7.49 1.77
C LEU A 188 16.32 -8.34 0.50
N ILE A 189 17.53 -8.82 0.22
CA ILE A 189 17.82 -9.69 -0.94
C ILE A 189 18.35 -11.02 -0.42
N GLY A 190 17.62 -12.10 -0.69
CA GLY A 190 18.04 -13.44 -0.26
C GLY A 190 18.21 -13.57 1.26
N GLY A 191 17.40 -12.85 2.05
CA GLY A 191 17.45 -12.86 3.51
C GLY A 191 18.56 -12.00 4.14
N LYS A 192 19.29 -11.21 3.35
CA LYS A 192 20.31 -10.27 3.84
C LYS A 192 19.95 -8.84 3.45
N LEU A 193 20.32 -7.87 4.29
CA LEU A 193 20.07 -6.46 4.03
C LEU A 193 21.17 -5.87 3.15
N TYR A 194 20.75 -5.01 2.22
CA TYR A 194 21.62 -4.27 1.31
C TYR A 194 21.20 -2.81 1.28
N HIS A 195 22.18 -1.91 1.24
CA HIS A 195 21.94 -0.58 0.69
C HIS A 195 21.48 -0.71 -0.77
N PHE A 196 20.57 0.16 -1.16
CA PHE A 196 19.93 0.14 -2.47
C PHE A 196 19.82 1.56 -3.03
N ASP A 197 20.15 1.68 -4.31
CA ASP A 197 20.01 2.90 -5.10
C ASP A 197 19.51 2.53 -6.48
N VAL A 198 18.75 3.40 -7.11
CA VAL A 198 18.15 3.19 -8.43
C VAL A 198 18.23 4.50 -9.21
N THR A 199 18.55 4.41 -10.50
CA THR A 199 18.56 5.58 -11.38
C THR A 199 17.14 6.10 -11.58
N GLU A 200 16.99 7.39 -11.90
CA GLU A 200 15.68 8.03 -12.08
C GLU A 200 14.83 7.31 -13.14
N ASP A 201 15.43 6.85 -14.23
CA ASP A 201 14.79 6.05 -15.28
C ASP A 201 14.55 4.57 -14.90
N GLY A 202 15.00 4.15 -13.71
CA GLY A 202 14.94 2.78 -13.22
C GLY A 202 15.77 1.77 -14.01
N ALA A 203 16.62 2.19 -14.96
CA ALA A 203 17.37 1.29 -15.83
C ALA A 203 18.58 0.64 -15.14
N GLU A 204 19.05 1.20 -14.03
CA GLU A 204 20.16 0.67 -13.26
C GLU A 204 19.87 0.72 -11.76
N VAL A 205 20.27 -0.34 -11.05
CA VAL A 205 20.28 -0.37 -9.58
C VAL A 205 21.66 -0.69 -9.06
N ARG A 206 21.97 -0.19 -7.88
CA ARG A 206 23.22 -0.45 -7.17
C ARG A 206 22.94 -1.00 -5.79
N VAL A 207 23.66 -2.05 -5.42
CA VAL A 207 23.54 -2.65 -4.10
C VAL A 207 24.90 -2.93 -3.45
N ALA A 208 24.97 -2.73 -2.14
CA ALA A 208 26.09 -3.14 -1.29
C ALA A 208 25.55 -3.69 0.05
N PRO A 209 26.28 -4.60 0.72
CA PRO A 209 25.85 -5.10 2.03
C PRO A 209 25.57 -3.98 3.03
N PHE A 210 24.47 -4.09 3.75
CA PHE A 210 24.15 -3.18 4.85
C PHE A 210 24.85 -3.66 6.13
N ASN A 211 25.65 -2.79 6.76
CA ASN A 211 26.40 -3.10 7.99
C ASN A 211 25.92 -2.29 9.21
N GLY A 212 24.77 -1.60 9.10
CA GLY A 212 24.20 -0.86 10.22
C GLY A 212 23.54 -1.77 11.26
N GLU A 213 23.11 -1.18 12.37
CA GLU A 213 22.39 -1.90 13.43
C GLU A 213 21.03 -2.41 12.91
N THR A 214 20.66 -3.61 13.35
CA THR A 214 19.42 -4.26 12.95
C THR A 214 18.68 -4.83 14.15
N GLY A 215 17.36 -4.94 14.03
CA GLY A 215 16.50 -5.72 14.92
C GLY A 215 15.53 -6.57 14.10
N ILE A 216 14.70 -7.36 14.77
CA ILE A 216 13.68 -8.19 14.14
C ILE A 216 12.32 -7.49 14.22
N LEU A 217 11.65 -7.35 13.08
CA LEU A 217 10.25 -6.94 13.01
C LEU A 217 9.38 -8.15 12.68
N ASN A 218 8.47 -8.51 13.58
CA ASN A 218 7.59 -9.66 13.45
C ASN A 218 6.12 -9.23 13.45
N ALA A 219 5.50 -9.15 12.27
CA ALA A 219 4.08 -8.83 12.13
C ALA A 219 3.20 -10.02 11.76
N VAL A 220 3.75 -11.24 11.79
CA VAL A 220 3.03 -12.45 11.39
C VAL A 220 2.72 -13.34 12.59
N GLY A 221 3.63 -13.40 13.58
CA GLY A 221 3.50 -14.27 14.74
C GLY A 221 2.17 -14.09 15.48
N ASP A 222 1.83 -12.84 15.78
CA ASP A 222 0.65 -12.47 16.56
C ASP A 222 -0.43 -11.78 15.71
N PHE A 223 -0.47 -12.08 14.40
CA PHE A 223 -1.54 -11.61 13.55
C PHE A 223 -2.79 -12.49 13.72
N GLU A 224 -3.79 -11.97 14.42
CA GLU A 224 -5.04 -12.67 14.67
C GLU A 224 -6.02 -12.57 13.49
N SER A 225 -6.10 -13.61 12.66
CA SER A 225 -7.10 -13.67 11.60
C SER A 225 -7.44 -15.09 11.17
N LYS A 226 -8.65 -15.25 10.61
CA LYS A 226 -9.04 -16.48 9.88
C LYS A 226 -8.50 -16.51 8.45
N GLY A 227 -7.89 -15.43 7.98
CA GLY A 227 -7.23 -15.34 6.68
C GLY A 227 -5.71 -15.33 6.81
N LYS A 228 -5.03 -15.61 5.70
CA LYS A 228 -3.59 -15.51 5.58
C LYS A 228 -3.21 -14.06 5.27
N LEU A 229 -2.31 -13.48 6.06
CA LEU A 229 -1.65 -12.22 5.74
C LEU A 229 -0.75 -12.42 4.51
N THR A 230 -1.06 -11.77 3.39
CA THR A 230 -0.30 -11.86 2.14
C THR A 230 0.57 -10.63 1.88
N SER A 231 0.24 -9.49 2.50
CA SER A 231 1.05 -8.28 2.48
C SER A 231 0.97 -7.57 3.83
N ALA A 232 2.08 -7.00 4.29
CA ALA A 232 2.15 -6.16 5.49
C ALA A 232 3.39 -5.28 5.38
N VAL A 233 3.18 -4.02 5.03
CA VAL A 233 4.22 -3.06 4.68
C VAL A 233 4.40 -2.06 5.81
N PHE A 234 5.63 -1.99 6.30
CA PHE A 234 6.06 -1.06 7.34
C PHE A 234 7.10 -0.09 6.77
N GLN A 235 7.13 1.13 7.29
CA GLN A 235 8.01 2.19 6.79
C GLN A 235 8.57 3.04 7.93
N ASP A 236 9.85 3.39 7.84
CA ASP A 236 10.51 4.43 8.62
C ASP A 236 11.34 5.32 7.67
N GLY A 237 10.89 6.57 7.45
CA GLY A 237 11.46 7.45 6.43
C GLY A 237 11.52 6.80 5.05
N ASP A 238 12.72 6.76 4.46
CA ASP A 238 13.03 6.13 3.16
C ASP A 238 13.25 4.61 3.27
N THR A 239 12.98 4.02 4.43
CA THR A 239 13.15 2.58 4.68
C THR A 239 11.80 1.88 4.71
N SER A 240 11.59 0.80 3.93
CA SER A 240 10.32 0.06 3.92
C SER A 240 10.48 -1.43 3.62
N PHE A 241 9.67 -2.25 4.30
CA PHE A 241 9.68 -3.71 4.14
C PHE A 241 8.27 -4.29 4.12
N CYS A 242 8.05 -5.25 3.22
CA CYS A 242 6.88 -6.13 3.26
C CYS A 242 7.22 -7.39 4.07
N VAL A 243 6.68 -7.53 5.28
CA VAL A 243 7.11 -8.55 6.25
C VAL A 243 6.19 -9.79 6.31
N ALA A 244 5.07 -9.80 5.57
CA ALA A 244 4.04 -10.85 5.66
C ALA A 244 4.49 -12.29 5.37
N ASN A 245 5.62 -12.49 4.67
CA ASN A 245 6.15 -13.83 4.37
C ASN A 245 7.20 -14.33 5.37
N PHE A 246 7.50 -13.57 6.42
CA PHE A 246 8.50 -13.91 7.41
C PHE A 246 7.83 -14.30 8.73
N ARG A 247 7.47 -15.58 8.86
CA ARG A 247 6.73 -16.10 10.03
C ARG A 247 7.44 -15.93 11.37
N LYS A 248 8.77 -15.80 11.37
CA LYS A 248 9.59 -15.60 12.57
C LYS A 248 10.11 -14.16 12.67
N GLY A 249 9.45 -13.23 11.98
CA GLY A 249 9.97 -11.89 11.74
C GLY A 249 11.15 -11.86 10.77
N VAL A 250 11.57 -10.64 10.46
CA VAL A 250 12.65 -10.35 9.52
C VAL A 250 13.57 -9.28 10.07
N ALA A 251 14.86 -9.41 9.78
CA ALA A 251 15.84 -8.38 10.12
C ALA A 251 15.56 -7.11 9.31
N VAL A 252 15.45 -5.99 10.00
CA VAL A 252 15.31 -4.64 9.45
C VAL A 252 16.26 -3.69 10.18
N PRO A 253 16.68 -2.56 9.57
CA PRO A 253 17.41 -1.52 10.29
C PRO A 253 16.68 -1.05 11.55
N VAL A 254 17.43 -0.70 12.58
CA VAL A 254 16.90 -0.02 13.78
C VAL A 254 16.16 1.25 13.36
N GLY A 255 14.97 1.49 13.92
CA GLY A 255 14.11 2.57 13.49
C GLY A 255 12.73 2.58 14.15
N THR A 256 11.89 3.55 13.76
CA THR A 256 10.51 3.69 14.24
C THR A 256 9.52 3.55 13.09
N TYR A 257 8.99 2.34 12.93
CA TYR A 257 8.22 1.96 11.77
C TYR A 257 6.73 2.24 11.95
N ARG A 258 6.09 2.85 10.95
CA ARG A 258 4.62 2.91 10.83
C ARG A 258 4.13 1.81 9.88
N PHE A 259 2.95 1.27 10.15
CA PHE A 259 2.25 0.43 9.18
C PHE A 259 1.69 1.31 8.05
N VAL A 260 1.86 0.87 6.80
CA VAL A 260 1.42 1.59 5.60
C VAL A 260 0.23 0.90 4.96
N SER A 261 0.36 -0.39 4.68
CA SER A 261 -0.67 -1.16 3.97
C SER A 261 -0.50 -2.65 4.21
N GLY A 262 -1.59 -3.38 4.12
CA GLY A 262 -1.58 -4.84 4.17
C GLY A 262 -2.70 -5.46 3.37
N ARG A 263 -2.66 -6.79 3.26
CA ARG A 263 -3.68 -7.57 2.57
C ARG A 263 -3.83 -8.91 3.27
N VAL A 264 -5.07 -9.31 3.51
CA VAL A 264 -5.44 -10.60 4.08
C VAL A 264 -6.33 -11.36 3.11
N GLU A 265 -6.09 -12.67 2.97
CA GLU A 265 -6.81 -13.53 2.03
C GLU A 265 -7.34 -14.80 2.69
N LYS A 266 -8.57 -15.19 2.35
CA LYS A 266 -9.22 -16.42 2.80
C LYS A 266 -9.98 -17.07 1.65
N GLY A 267 -9.35 -18.07 1.03
CA GLY A 267 -9.91 -18.72 -0.16
C GLY A 267 -10.06 -17.71 -1.30
N SER A 268 -11.28 -17.54 -1.82
CA SER A 268 -11.56 -16.55 -2.86
C SER A 268 -11.78 -15.12 -2.33
N ALA A 269 -11.76 -14.93 -1.00
CA ALA A 269 -12.07 -13.65 -0.38
C ALA A 269 -10.80 -12.93 0.06
N SER A 270 -10.80 -11.60 0.02
CA SER A 270 -9.70 -10.78 0.50
C SER A 270 -10.18 -9.48 1.11
N ALA A 271 -9.35 -8.87 1.95
CA ALA A 271 -9.52 -7.50 2.41
C ALA A 271 -8.18 -6.77 2.35
N SER A 272 -8.24 -5.49 2.01
CA SER A 272 -7.12 -4.56 2.12
C SER A 272 -7.08 -3.98 3.54
N ILE A 273 -5.89 -3.62 4.01
CA ILE A 273 -5.66 -3.09 5.35
C ILE A 273 -4.88 -1.79 5.24
N ARG A 274 -5.30 -0.74 5.93
CA ARG A 274 -4.58 0.54 6.05
C ARG A 274 -4.36 0.91 7.51
N SER A 275 -3.50 1.90 7.77
CA SER A 275 -3.05 2.24 9.13
C SER A 275 -4.16 2.51 10.13
N GLY A 276 -5.24 3.17 9.73
CA GLY A 276 -6.24 3.66 10.68
C GLY A 276 -5.57 4.49 11.79
N SER A 277 -5.76 4.08 13.04
CA SER A 277 -5.17 4.68 14.25
C SER A 277 -3.97 3.91 14.82
N MET A 278 -3.44 2.92 14.07
CA MET A 278 -2.31 2.10 14.49
C MET A 278 -1.07 2.94 14.81
N GLN A 279 -0.49 2.67 15.98
CA GLN A 279 0.69 3.37 16.48
C GLN A 279 1.96 2.91 15.75
N LYS A 280 3.03 3.69 15.89
CA LYS A 280 4.35 3.31 15.37
C LYS A 280 5.03 2.29 16.28
N PHE A 281 5.93 1.50 15.72
CA PHE A 281 6.67 0.42 16.37
C PHE A 281 8.17 0.71 16.37
N ALA A 282 8.79 0.79 17.54
CA ALA A 282 10.23 0.91 17.64
C ALA A 282 10.90 -0.46 17.46
N VAL A 283 11.89 -0.54 16.58
CA VAL A 283 12.78 -1.70 16.40
C VAL A 283 14.13 -1.34 16.99
N PHE A 284 14.57 -2.09 18.01
CA PHE A 284 15.82 -1.86 18.73
C PHE A 284 16.94 -2.78 18.23
N ALA A 285 18.20 -2.36 18.41
CA ALA A 285 19.37 -3.14 18.02
C ALA A 285 19.38 -4.50 18.71
N GLY A 286 19.43 -5.58 17.93
CA GLY A 286 19.43 -6.97 18.41
C GLY A 286 18.12 -7.45 19.06
N GLY A 287 17.12 -6.58 19.19
CA GLY A 287 15.82 -6.89 19.78
C GLY A 287 14.82 -7.46 18.78
N GLU A 288 13.73 -8.03 19.28
CA GLU A 288 12.55 -8.38 18.49
C GLU A 288 11.39 -7.47 18.87
N THR A 289 10.74 -6.92 17.85
CA THR A 289 9.51 -6.13 17.96
C THR A 289 8.39 -6.91 17.31
N THR A 290 7.47 -7.39 18.14
CA THR A 290 6.26 -8.08 17.67
C THR A 290 5.13 -7.08 17.50
N VAL A 291 4.42 -7.17 16.38
CA VAL A 291 3.19 -6.42 16.14
C VAL A 291 2.02 -7.31 16.55
N GLU A 292 1.37 -6.94 17.64
CA GLU A 292 0.13 -7.55 18.13
C GLU A 292 -1.04 -6.83 17.43
N TRP A 293 -1.72 -7.50 16.49
CA TRP A 293 -2.75 -6.90 15.63
C TRP A 293 -3.62 -7.98 14.97
N GLY A 294 -4.68 -7.59 14.27
CA GLY A 294 -5.71 -8.52 13.82
C GLY A 294 -7.02 -8.29 14.54
N ALA A 295 -7.82 -9.34 14.72
CA ALA A 295 -9.01 -9.27 15.58
C ALA A 295 -8.61 -8.80 17.00
N ASP A 296 -9.40 -8.10 17.82
CA ASP A 296 -10.85 -8.04 17.95
C ASP A 296 -11.50 -6.83 17.25
N VAL A 297 -12.54 -7.10 16.46
CA VAL A 297 -13.05 -6.21 15.41
C VAL A 297 -14.05 -5.18 15.96
N THR A 298 -13.72 -3.90 15.83
CA THR A 298 -14.64 -2.79 16.12
C THR A 298 -15.24 -2.24 14.84
N GLY A 299 -16.55 -1.96 14.87
CA GLY A 299 -17.27 -1.35 13.76
C GLY A 299 -17.69 0.08 14.07
N GLU A 300 -17.30 1.04 13.23
CA GLU A 300 -17.73 2.44 13.36
C GLU A 300 -18.64 2.84 12.20
N PHE A 301 -19.78 3.48 12.51
CA PHE A 301 -20.73 3.95 11.51
C PHE A 301 -21.55 5.13 12.02
N SER A 302 -22.05 5.93 11.08
CA SER A 302 -23.01 6.97 11.40
C SER A 302 -24.44 6.42 11.32
N PHE A 303 -25.30 6.83 12.25
CA PHE A 303 -26.72 6.50 12.20
C PHE A 303 -27.59 7.72 12.50
N GLN A 304 -28.82 7.68 12.01
CA GLN A 304 -29.87 8.62 12.35
C GLN A 304 -31.04 7.85 12.94
N GLN A 305 -31.59 8.33 14.05
CA GLN A 305 -32.83 7.81 14.60
C GLN A 305 -33.95 8.82 14.35
N LYS A 306 -35.04 8.35 13.76
CA LYS A 306 -36.27 9.12 13.60
C LYS A 306 -37.45 8.21 13.94
N ASP A 307 -38.22 8.61 14.94
CA ASP A 307 -39.34 7.83 15.49
C ASP A 307 -38.88 6.42 15.92
N ASP A 308 -39.48 5.38 15.34
CA ASP A 308 -39.18 3.95 15.54
C ASP A 308 -38.15 3.40 14.55
N LYS A 309 -37.52 4.25 13.72
CA LYS A 309 -36.59 3.85 12.68
C LYS A 309 -35.16 4.30 12.98
N VAL A 310 -34.23 3.37 12.83
CA VAL A 310 -32.78 3.63 12.81
C VAL A 310 -32.27 3.46 11.38
N THR A 311 -31.72 4.52 10.81
CA THR A 311 -31.08 4.52 9.50
C THR A 311 -29.58 4.53 9.70
N VAL A 312 -28.90 3.45 9.32
CA VAL A 312 -27.44 3.35 9.31
C VAL A 312 -26.92 3.83 7.96
N GLN A 313 -25.95 4.73 7.98
CA GLN A 313 -25.27 5.20 6.77
C GLN A 313 -24.31 4.11 6.26
N SER A 314 -23.99 4.14 4.96
CA SER A 314 -23.11 3.14 4.33
C SER A 314 -21.62 3.29 4.70
N ASN A 315 -21.24 4.29 5.51
CA ASN A 315 -19.86 4.63 5.84
C ASN A 315 -19.25 3.76 6.96
N PHE A 316 -19.53 2.45 6.94
CA PHE A 316 -19.06 1.56 7.98
C PHE A 316 -17.55 1.28 7.83
N LYS A 317 -16.81 1.40 8.93
CA LYS A 317 -15.39 1.08 9.01
C LYS A 317 -15.16 -0.07 9.97
N PHE A 318 -14.22 -0.94 9.63
CA PHE A 318 -13.83 -2.08 10.45
C PHE A 318 -12.40 -1.88 10.93
N PHE A 319 -12.21 -1.90 12.24
CA PHE A 319 -10.90 -1.76 12.87
C PHE A 319 -10.50 -3.03 13.60
N GLY A 320 -9.23 -3.37 13.57
CA GLY A 320 -8.66 -4.43 14.41
C GLY A 320 -8.15 -3.91 15.75
N SER A 321 -7.56 -4.81 16.53
CA SER A 321 -7.13 -4.57 17.91
C SER A 321 -6.05 -3.50 18.04
N ALA A 322 -5.21 -3.35 17.01
CA ALA A 322 -4.16 -2.33 16.99
C ALA A 322 -4.59 -1.05 16.26
N GLY A 323 -5.86 -0.93 15.86
CA GLY A 323 -6.38 0.26 15.18
C GLY A 323 -6.18 0.27 13.66
N GLU A 324 -5.72 -0.82 13.07
CA GLU A 324 -5.67 -0.97 11.61
C GLU A 324 -7.08 -1.07 11.02
N GLU A 325 -7.30 -0.48 9.84
CA GLU A 325 -8.61 -0.47 9.19
C GLU A 325 -8.67 -1.46 8.03
N TYR A 326 -9.71 -2.30 8.02
CA TYR A 326 -10.02 -3.25 6.95
C TYR A 326 -11.03 -2.65 5.97
N TYR A 327 -10.72 -2.72 4.68
CA TYR A 327 -11.52 -2.17 3.59
C TYR A 327 -11.40 -3.00 2.31
N ASP A 328 -12.18 -2.66 1.28
CA ASP A 328 -12.14 -3.29 -0.05
C ASP A 328 -12.24 -4.84 0.03
N PHE A 329 -13.37 -5.32 0.56
CA PHE A 329 -13.65 -6.73 0.76
C PHE A 329 -14.10 -7.39 -0.55
N GLN A 330 -13.20 -8.17 -1.14
CA GLN A 330 -13.47 -8.88 -2.39
C GLN A 330 -13.87 -10.35 -2.16
N PRO A 331 -14.67 -10.96 -3.07
CA PRO A 331 -15.51 -10.28 -4.05
C PRO A 331 -16.63 -9.49 -3.35
N ARG A 332 -17.13 -8.46 -4.03
CA ARG A 332 -18.25 -7.64 -3.59
C ARG A 332 -19.38 -8.49 -3.00
N GLY A 333 -19.88 -8.10 -1.83
CA GLY A 333 -20.94 -8.82 -1.11
C GLY A 333 -20.46 -9.96 -0.20
N LYS A 334 -19.15 -10.26 -0.16
CA LYS A 334 -18.55 -11.14 0.86
C LYS A 334 -17.96 -10.39 2.07
N GLY A 335 -18.24 -9.09 2.19
CA GLY A 335 -17.89 -8.28 3.34
C GLY A 335 -18.54 -8.73 4.66
N PRO A 336 -18.24 -8.04 5.77
CA PRO A 336 -18.68 -8.44 7.10
C PRO A 336 -20.21 -8.56 7.23
N LYS A 337 -20.64 -9.53 8.04
CA LYS A 337 -22.04 -9.77 8.34
C LYS A 337 -22.49 -8.88 9.50
N ILE A 338 -23.69 -8.33 9.39
CA ILE A 338 -24.40 -7.64 10.47
C ILE A 338 -25.51 -8.57 10.95
N ILE A 339 -25.55 -8.80 12.26
CA ILE A 339 -26.64 -9.53 12.91
C ILE A 339 -27.41 -8.51 13.75
N ILE A 340 -28.68 -8.30 13.41
CA ILE A 340 -29.61 -7.52 14.22
C ILE A 340 -30.34 -8.51 15.13
N ALA A 341 -30.19 -8.36 16.43
CA ALA A 341 -30.81 -9.23 17.43
C ALA A 341 -31.77 -8.47 18.35
N ASP A 342 -32.77 -9.20 18.85
CA ASP A 342 -33.65 -8.77 19.93
C ASP A 342 -32.82 -8.67 21.21
N ALA A 343 -32.71 -7.46 21.77
CA ALA A 343 -31.88 -7.22 22.94
C ALA A 343 -32.37 -7.94 24.21
N GLU A 344 -33.68 -8.21 24.33
CA GLU A 344 -34.25 -8.90 25.50
C GLU A 344 -34.18 -10.42 25.35
N ARG A 345 -34.34 -10.93 24.13
CA ARG A 345 -34.42 -12.38 23.87
C ARG A 345 -33.14 -12.98 23.32
N GLY A 346 -32.15 -12.16 22.95
CA GLY A 346 -30.90 -12.58 22.31
C GLY A 346 -31.10 -13.26 20.96
N ARG A 347 -32.30 -13.20 20.38
CA ARG A 347 -32.65 -13.90 19.16
C ARG A 347 -32.33 -13.03 17.96
N GLU A 348 -31.64 -13.58 16.97
CA GLU A 348 -31.45 -12.94 15.68
C GLU A 348 -32.79 -12.61 15.02
N ILE A 349 -33.00 -11.34 14.72
CA ILE A 349 -34.16 -10.80 14.00
C ILE A 349 -33.85 -10.75 12.50
N LYS A 350 -32.63 -10.34 12.13
CA LYS A 350 -32.26 -10.15 10.73
C LYS A 350 -30.74 -10.23 10.51
N GLU A 351 -30.36 -10.94 9.47
CA GLU A 351 -29.02 -10.88 8.87
C GLU A 351 -29.01 -9.83 7.75
N ALA A 352 -27.97 -9.00 7.72
CA ALA A 352 -27.64 -8.16 6.59
C ALA A 352 -26.13 -8.23 6.29
N ARG A 353 -25.75 -7.80 5.10
CA ARG A 353 -24.35 -7.57 4.73
C ARG A 353 -24.22 -6.14 4.26
N PHE A 354 -23.11 -5.49 4.61
CA PHE A 354 -22.85 -4.17 4.07
C PHE A 354 -22.70 -4.25 2.55
N PRO A 355 -23.47 -3.46 1.77
CA PRO A 355 -23.05 -3.12 0.42
C PRO A 355 -21.79 -2.26 0.53
N GLU A 356 -20.79 -2.53 -0.32
CA GLU A 356 -19.61 -1.67 -0.36
C GLU A 356 -19.96 -0.30 -0.96
N SER A 357 -19.29 0.74 -0.45
CA SER A 357 -19.24 2.09 -1.01
C SER A 357 -18.42 2.14 -2.30
#